data_AF-A0A2G9HJ91-F1
#
_entry.id   AF-A0A2G9HJ91-F1
#
_cell.length_a   1.000
_cell.length_b   1.000
_cell.length_c   1.000
_cell.angle_alpha   90.00
_cell.angle_beta   90.00
_cell.angle_gamma   90.00
#
_symmetry.space_group_name_H-M   'P 1'
#
loop_
_entity.id
_entity.type
_entity.pdbx_description
1 polymer ?
#
loop_
_entity_poly.entity_id
_entity_poly.type
_entity_poly.pdbx_seq_one_letter_code
_entity_poly.pdbx_strand_id
1 'polypeptide(L)'
;MGKTSSRSKQKHDTDGKTRTDRKFEKKMQFYEMVRGAVAKKVISKEKQQKKRSRQKKLKAYDLSSLSEYLPELKASSEAGPAEFKINSKRRNSIVLKESSQLKTVINHPVFQSDPLSAIYQHLQNTQPLTDEKPKRKDGKTRKNKTKKKKSNTSQSMEM
;
A
#
# COMPACT_ATOMS: atom_id res chain seq x y z
N MET A 1 -4.35 -83.69 -17.67
CA MET A 1 -5.27 -82.83 -16.89
C MET A 1 -4.80 -81.38 -17.09
N GLY A 2 -5.46 -80.44 -17.75
CA GLY A 2 -6.88 -80.26 -18.01
C GLY A 2 -7.45 -79.22 -17.05
N LYS A 3 -7.21 -77.91 -17.26
CA LYS A 3 -8.08 -76.79 -16.82
C LYS A 3 -7.96 -75.61 -17.79
N THR A 4 -9.02 -75.42 -18.57
CA THR A 4 -9.31 -74.26 -19.42
C THR A 4 -9.75 -73.07 -18.56
N SER A 5 -9.12 -71.91 -18.70
CA SER A 5 -9.69 -70.64 -18.24
C SER A 5 -10.29 -69.92 -19.45
N SER A 6 -11.58 -70.12 -19.63
CA SER A 6 -12.43 -69.47 -20.61
C SER A 6 -12.50 -67.97 -20.34
N ARG A 7 -11.91 -67.20 -21.26
CA ARG A 7 -12.08 -65.75 -21.40
C ARG A 7 -13.55 -65.44 -21.63
N SER A 8 -14.27 -65.06 -20.58
CA SER A 8 -15.64 -64.58 -20.68
C SER A 8 -15.64 -63.30 -21.53
N LYS A 9 -16.22 -63.43 -22.73
CA LYS A 9 -16.69 -62.31 -23.53
C LYS A 9 -17.88 -61.69 -22.79
N GLN A 10 -17.63 -60.79 -21.85
CA GLN A 10 -18.69 -59.93 -21.35
C GLN A 10 -18.77 -58.69 -22.25
N LYS A 11 -19.52 -58.86 -23.35
CA LYS A 11 -20.03 -57.76 -24.15
C LYS A 11 -20.89 -56.89 -23.23
N HIS A 12 -20.46 -55.66 -23.02
CA HIS A 12 -21.34 -54.57 -22.61
C HIS A 12 -21.11 -53.40 -23.57
N ASP A 13 -21.25 -53.69 -24.86
CA ASP A 13 -21.54 -52.68 -25.87
C ASP A 13 -23.04 -52.40 -25.78
N THR A 14 -23.46 -51.53 -24.86
CA THR A 14 -24.87 -51.10 -24.76
C THR A 14 -25.23 -50.02 -25.78
N ASP A 15 -24.37 -49.74 -26.74
CA ASP A 15 -24.69 -48.98 -27.94
C ASP A 15 -23.72 -49.45 -29.02
N GLY A 16 -24.22 -49.86 -30.18
CA GLY A 16 -23.44 -50.34 -31.33
C GLY A 16 -22.53 -49.28 -31.98
N LYS A 17 -22.06 -48.30 -31.21
CA LYS A 17 -21.21 -47.20 -31.65
C LYS A 17 -19.77 -47.67 -31.78
N THR A 18 -19.21 -47.40 -32.96
CA THR A 18 -17.81 -47.70 -33.22
C THR A 18 -16.91 -46.87 -32.29
N ARG A 19 -15.66 -47.31 -32.10
CA ARG A 19 -14.67 -46.58 -31.27
C ARG A 19 -14.50 -45.12 -31.73
N THR A 20 -14.70 -44.84 -33.02
CA THR A 20 -14.68 -43.50 -33.62
C THR A 20 -15.90 -42.66 -33.23
N ASP A 21 -17.10 -43.25 -33.22
CA ASP A 21 -18.33 -42.55 -32.79
C ASP A 21 -18.23 -42.12 -31.32
N ARG A 22 -17.69 -43.01 -30.47
CA ARG A 22 -17.45 -42.68 -29.06
C ARG A 22 -16.44 -41.54 -28.87
N LYS A 23 -15.45 -41.41 -29.75
CA LYS A 23 -14.51 -40.27 -29.73
C LYS A 23 -15.19 -38.98 -30.17
N PHE A 24 -16.04 -39.05 -31.20
CA PHE A 24 -16.81 -37.91 -31.69
C PHE A 24 -17.77 -37.38 -30.62
N GLU A 25 -18.50 -38.27 -29.96
CA GLU A 25 -19.46 -37.90 -28.91
C GLU A 25 -18.78 -37.25 -27.70
N LYS A 26 -17.62 -37.78 -27.28
CA LYS A 26 -16.80 -37.13 -26.24
C LYS A 26 -16.35 -35.72 -26.65
N LYS A 27 -16.04 -35.52 -27.93
CA LYS A 27 -15.64 -34.21 -28.45
C LYS A 27 -16.82 -33.22 -28.43
N MET A 28 -18.03 -33.68 -28.77
CA MET A 28 -19.24 -32.86 -28.67
C MET A 28 -19.58 -32.49 -27.24
N GLN A 29 -19.54 -33.45 -26.31
CA GLN A 29 -19.74 -33.21 -24.88
C GLN A 29 -18.75 -32.17 -24.34
N PHE A 30 -17.48 -32.25 -24.76
CA PHE A 30 -16.48 -31.25 -24.38
C PHE A 30 -16.85 -29.83 -24.87
N TYR A 31 -17.29 -29.68 -26.11
CA TYR A 31 -17.69 -28.37 -26.64
C TYR A 31 -18.93 -27.81 -25.92
N GLU A 32 -19.90 -28.65 -25.58
CA GLU A 32 -21.06 -28.25 -24.78
C GLU A 32 -20.66 -27.79 -23.37
N MET A 33 -19.77 -28.52 -22.71
CA MET A 33 -19.23 -28.14 -21.39
C MET A 33 -18.51 -26.79 -21.45
N VAL A 34 -17.66 -26.57 -22.47
CA VAL A 34 -16.94 -25.31 -22.64
C VAL A 34 -17.90 -24.15 -22.90
N ARG A 35 -18.90 -24.33 -23.79
CA ARG A 35 -19.93 -23.31 -24.05
C ARG A 35 -20.73 -22.99 -22.78
N GLY A 36 -21.15 -24.00 -22.03
CA GLY A 36 -21.86 -23.84 -20.77
C GLY A 36 -21.04 -23.09 -19.71
N ALA A 37 -19.75 -23.37 -19.59
CA ALA A 37 -18.86 -22.68 -18.66
C ALA A 37 -18.65 -21.20 -19.03
N VAL A 38 -18.51 -20.89 -20.32
CA VAL A 38 -18.40 -19.51 -20.81
C VAL A 38 -19.68 -18.73 -20.53
N ALA A 39 -20.86 -19.30 -20.80
CA ALA A 39 -22.15 -18.66 -20.52
C ALA A 39 -22.33 -18.35 -19.02
N LYS A 40 -22.02 -19.32 -18.14
CA LYS A 40 -22.08 -19.12 -16.67
C LYS A 40 -21.18 -17.99 -16.19
N LYS A 41 -19.96 -17.87 -16.74
CA LYS A 41 -19.03 -16.77 -16.39
C LYS A 41 -19.59 -15.40 -16.77
N VAL A 42 -20.21 -15.25 -17.94
CA VAL A 42 -20.81 -13.98 -18.39
C VAL A 42 -21.96 -13.56 -17.45
N ILE A 43 -22.87 -14.47 -17.13
CA ILE A 43 -24.03 -14.20 -16.26
C ILE A 43 -23.61 -13.82 -14.82
N SER A 44 -22.52 -14.42 -14.32
CA SER A 44 -22.01 -14.14 -12.96
C SER A 44 -21.40 -12.74 -12.81
N LYS A 45 -20.78 -12.19 -13.87
CA LYS A 45 -20.19 -10.84 -13.87
C LYS A 45 -21.28 -9.76 -13.79
N GLU A 46 -22.39 -9.97 -14.48
CA GLU A 46 -23.50 -9.01 -14.52
C GLU A 46 -24.26 -8.91 -13.19
N LYS A 47 -24.44 -10.04 -12.48
CA LYS A 47 -25.16 -10.09 -11.20
C LYS A 47 -24.34 -9.58 -10.00
N GLN A 48 -23.01 -9.53 -10.09
CA GLN A 48 -22.15 -9.11 -8.96
C GLN A 48 -21.83 -7.61 -8.92
N GLN A 49 -21.93 -6.87 -10.04
CA GLN A 49 -21.65 -5.42 -10.04
C GLN A 49 -22.72 -4.58 -9.33
N LYS A 50 -23.99 -5.03 -9.27
CA LYS A 50 -25.10 -4.21 -8.77
C LYS A 50 -25.36 -4.27 -7.25
N LYS A 51 -24.67 -5.13 -6.48
CA LYS A 51 -24.99 -5.35 -5.05
C LYS A 51 -24.01 -4.74 -4.02
N ARG A 52 -22.91 -4.10 -4.43
CA ARG A 52 -21.93 -3.51 -3.49
C ARG A 52 -22.13 -2.01 -3.20
N SER A 53 -23.12 -1.36 -3.81
CA SER A 53 -23.49 0.03 -3.51
C SER A 53 -24.45 0.12 -2.31
N ARG A 54 -24.11 -0.53 -1.19
CA ARG A 54 -24.72 -0.17 0.09
C ARG A 54 -24.03 1.09 0.56
N GLN A 55 -24.62 2.23 0.19
CA GLN A 55 -24.27 3.55 0.72
C GLN A 55 -24.34 3.50 2.24
N LYS A 56 -23.21 3.25 2.91
CA LYS A 56 -23.05 3.60 4.31
C LYS A 56 -23.04 5.12 4.35
N LYS A 57 -24.19 5.74 4.59
CA LYS A 57 -24.25 7.17 4.91
C LYS A 57 -23.53 7.33 6.24
N LEU A 58 -22.25 7.71 6.17
CA LEU A 58 -21.51 8.18 7.33
C LEU A 58 -22.34 9.32 7.92
N LYS A 59 -22.78 9.15 9.15
CA LYS A 59 -23.32 10.26 9.94
C LYS A 59 -22.13 11.20 10.14
N ALA A 60 -22.09 12.29 9.40
CA ALA A 60 -21.16 13.37 9.71
C ALA A 60 -21.67 13.94 11.04
N TYR A 61 -20.98 13.57 12.12
CA TYR A 61 -21.18 14.24 13.40
C TYR A 61 -20.79 15.71 13.21
N ASP A 62 -21.59 16.62 13.74
CA ASP A 62 -21.24 18.03 13.77
C ASP A 62 -20.05 18.21 14.70
N LEU A 63 -18.91 18.60 14.14
CA LEU A 63 -17.65 18.79 14.85
C LEU A 63 -17.43 20.25 15.26
N SER A 64 -18.45 21.11 15.13
CA SER A 64 -18.34 22.54 15.43
C SER A 64 -17.89 22.81 16.88
N SER A 65 -18.27 21.94 17.83
CA SER A 65 -17.84 22.06 19.24
C SER A 65 -16.33 21.86 19.45
N LEU A 66 -15.61 21.22 18.51
CA LEU A 66 -14.14 21.07 18.61
C LEU A 66 -13.41 22.40 18.42
N SER A 67 -14.03 23.39 17.78
CA SER A 67 -13.41 24.70 17.55
C SER A 67 -13.22 25.51 18.84
N GLU A 68 -14.03 25.25 19.88
CA GLU A 68 -13.92 25.91 21.18
C GLU A 68 -12.70 25.42 22.00
N TYR A 69 -12.25 24.19 21.74
CA TYR A 69 -11.17 23.55 22.51
C TYR A 69 -9.80 23.61 21.81
N LEU A 70 -9.79 23.88 20.51
CA LEU A 70 -8.55 23.98 19.74
C LEU A 70 -8.10 25.44 19.70
N PRO A 71 -6.79 25.72 19.80
CA PRO A 71 -6.26 27.04 19.46
C PRO A 71 -6.77 27.43 18.07
N GLU A 72 -7.14 28.70 17.87
CA GLU A 72 -7.52 29.24 16.56
C GLU A 72 -6.34 29.15 15.58
N LEU A 73 -6.11 27.94 15.07
CA LEU A 73 -5.24 27.67 13.96
C LEU A 73 -5.93 28.34 12.79
N LYS A 74 -5.39 29.48 12.34
CA LYS A 74 -5.74 30.10 11.06
C LYS A 74 -5.79 28.96 10.06
N ALA A 75 -7.00 28.59 9.65
CA ALA A 75 -7.20 27.47 8.75
C ALA A 75 -6.27 27.73 7.58
N SER A 76 -5.25 26.88 7.43
CA SER A 76 -4.39 26.90 6.26
C SER A 76 -5.32 26.60 5.10
N SER A 77 -5.88 27.65 4.50
CA SER A 77 -6.49 27.55 3.20
C SER A 77 -5.43 26.90 2.31
N GLU A 78 -5.86 25.93 1.50
CA GLU A 78 -5.01 25.27 0.49
C GLU A 78 -4.21 24.06 0.99
N ALA A 79 -4.92 23.03 1.42
CA ALA A 79 -4.70 21.72 0.83
C ALA A 79 -6.04 20.99 0.76
N GLY A 80 -6.79 21.20 -0.32
CA GLY A 80 -7.83 20.24 -0.71
C GLY A 80 -7.23 18.83 -0.75
N PRO A 81 -8.05 17.76 -0.66
CA PRO A 81 -7.53 16.40 -0.65
C PRO A 81 -6.67 16.22 -1.89
N ALA A 82 -5.35 16.21 -1.70
CA ALA A 82 -4.44 16.08 -2.82
C ALA A 82 -4.81 14.75 -3.48
N GLU A 83 -5.33 14.81 -4.70
CA GLU A 83 -5.67 13.63 -5.49
C GLU A 83 -4.36 12.89 -5.81
N PHE A 84 -3.84 12.16 -4.82
CA PHE A 84 -2.71 11.27 -4.98
C PHE A 84 -3.20 10.08 -5.80
N LYS A 85 -3.32 10.28 -7.11
CA LYS A 85 -3.50 9.19 -8.07
C LYS A 85 -2.22 8.36 -8.04
N ILE A 86 -2.20 7.32 -7.22
CA ILE A 86 -1.03 6.46 -7.06
C ILE A 86 -1.09 5.38 -8.14
N ASN A 87 -0.24 5.50 -9.16
CA ASN A 87 -0.03 4.43 -10.14
C ASN A 87 0.74 3.25 -9.50
N SER A 88 0.76 2.08 -10.15
CA SER A 88 1.44 0.88 -9.63
C SER A 88 2.94 1.09 -9.37
N LYS A 89 3.64 1.80 -10.26
CA LYS A 89 5.07 2.12 -10.11
C LYS A 89 5.33 3.00 -8.87
N ARG A 90 4.49 4.01 -8.66
CA ARG A 90 4.54 4.93 -7.52
C ARG A 90 4.20 4.20 -6.21
N ARG A 91 3.26 3.25 -6.23
CA ARG A 91 3.01 2.38 -5.06
C ARG A 91 4.27 1.61 -4.69
N ASN A 92 4.93 0.96 -5.66
CA ASN A 92 6.14 0.20 -5.41
C ASN A 92 7.28 1.09 -4.88
N SER A 93 7.45 2.30 -5.42
CA SER A 93 8.48 3.21 -4.92
C SER A 93 8.19 3.71 -3.51
N ILE A 94 6.93 3.95 -3.15
CA ILE A 94 6.52 4.27 -1.77
C ILE A 94 6.85 3.08 -0.86
N VAL A 95 6.43 1.87 -1.21
CA VAL A 95 6.71 0.67 -0.40
C VAL A 95 8.21 0.48 -0.17
N LEU A 96 9.04 0.65 -1.20
CA LEU A 96 10.50 0.54 -1.05
C LEU A 96 11.05 1.60 -0.09
N LYS A 97 10.64 2.87 -0.24
CA LYS A 97 11.07 3.97 0.64
C LYS A 97 10.64 3.71 2.09
N GLU A 98 9.37 3.47 2.33
CA GLU A 98 8.83 3.21 3.68
C GLU A 98 9.45 1.97 4.30
N SER A 99 9.66 0.89 3.53
CA SER A 99 10.30 -0.32 4.04
C SER A 99 11.76 -0.08 4.44
N SER A 100 12.49 0.78 3.72
CA SER A 100 13.86 1.14 4.08
C SER A 100 13.89 1.97 5.36
N GLN A 101 12.99 2.95 5.50
CA GLN A 101 12.87 3.78 6.70
C GLN A 101 12.49 2.94 7.92
N LEU A 102 11.51 2.04 7.78
CA LEU A 102 11.10 1.15 8.86
C LEU A 102 12.26 0.25 9.31
N LYS A 103 13.03 -0.31 8.37
CA LYS A 103 14.24 -1.08 8.71
C LYS A 103 15.25 -0.24 9.48
N THR A 104 15.46 1.02 9.11
CA THR A 104 16.39 1.90 9.85
C THR A 104 15.94 2.14 11.28
N VAL A 105 14.64 2.33 11.53
CA VAL A 105 14.10 2.50 12.89
C VAL A 105 14.23 1.22 13.70
N ILE A 106 13.85 0.08 13.14
CA ILE A 106 13.92 -1.23 13.82
C ILE A 106 15.37 -1.61 14.17
N ASN A 107 16.33 -1.27 13.31
CA ASN A 107 17.74 -1.56 13.53
C ASN A 107 18.45 -0.53 14.43
N HIS A 108 17.75 0.54 14.86
CA HIS A 108 18.37 1.57 15.68
C HIS A 108 18.54 1.09 17.12
N PRO A 109 19.74 1.19 17.74
CA PRO A 109 20.01 0.61 19.06
C PRO A 109 19.12 1.19 20.15
N VAL A 110 18.84 2.50 20.12
CA VAL A 110 17.95 3.15 21.09
C VAL A 110 16.50 2.63 20.98
N PHE A 111 16.06 2.28 19.77
CA PHE A 111 14.72 1.73 19.55
C PHE A 111 14.62 0.26 20.01
N GLN A 112 15.72 -0.50 19.89
CA GLN A 112 15.79 -1.88 20.38
C GLN A 112 15.83 -1.95 21.92
N SER A 113 16.46 -0.99 22.58
CA SER A 113 16.50 -0.94 24.05
C SER A 113 15.19 -0.45 24.66
N ASP A 114 14.64 0.66 24.16
CA ASP A 114 13.38 1.23 24.64
C ASP A 114 12.62 1.91 23.48
N PRO A 115 11.66 1.21 22.85
CA PRO A 115 10.93 1.76 21.71
C PRO A 115 10.05 2.95 22.10
N LEU A 116 9.53 3.00 23.33
CA LEU A 116 8.63 4.07 23.77
C LEU A 116 9.41 5.37 23.98
N SER A 117 10.55 5.30 24.67
CA SER A 117 11.43 6.45 24.85
C SER A 117 12.03 6.94 23.52
N ALA A 118 12.42 6.02 22.64
CA ALA A 118 12.92 6.38 21.31
C ALA A 118 11.89 7.16 20.48
N ILE A 119 10.62 6.73 20.49
CA ILE A 119 9.53 7.43 19.82
C ILE A 119 9.30 8.81 20.46
N TYR A 120 9.28 8.88 21.80
CA TYR A 120 9.11 10.14 22.51
C TYR A 120 10.20 11.16 22.14
N GLN A 121 11.47 10.75 22.18
CA GLN A 121 12.60 11.59 21.80
C GLN A 121 12.51 12.02 20.33
N HIS A 122 12.15 11.10 19.43
CA HIS A 122 11.96 11.42 18.02
C HIS A 122 10.89 12.49 17.84
N LEU A 123 9.72 12.30 18.47
CA LEU A 123 8.61 13.25 18.40
C LEU A 123 9.03 14.62 18.92
N GLN A 124 9.76 14.71 20.04
CA GLN A 124 10.28 15.98 20.56
C GLN A 124 11.23 16.66 19.56
N ASN A 125 12.11 15.90 18.92
CA ASN A 125 13.11 16.44 18.00
C ASN A 125 12.51 16.86 16.65
N THR A 126 11.46 16.19 16.20
CA THR A 126 10.80 16.47 14.91
C THR A 126 9.57 17.37 15.04
N GLN A 127 9.18 17.77 16.26
CA GLN A 127 8.17 18.82 16.40
C GLN A 127 8.71 20.09 15.74
N PRO A 128 7.93 20.75 14.87
CA PRO A 128 8.27 22.09 14.42
C PRO A 128 8.36 22.97 15.66
N LEU A 129 9.48 23.70 15.80
CA LEU A 129 9.61 24.71 16.84
C LEU A 129 8.42 25.67 16.70
N THR A 130 7.55 25.70 17.70
CA THR A 130 6.58 26.78 17.81
C THR A 130 7.35 28.09 17.75
N ASP A 131 6.88 29.04 16.96
CA ASP A 131 7.45 30.38 16.77
C ASP A 131 7.36 31.24 18.05
N GLU A 132 7.69 30.69 19.22
CA GLU A 132 8.12 31.43 20.39
C GLU A 132 9.54 31.95 20.09
N LYS A 133 9.66 32.86 19.11
CA LYS A 133 10.87 33.66 18.95
C LYS A 133 11.13 34.30 20.32
N PRO A 134 12.26 34.01 20.99
CA PRO A 134 12.62 34.79 22.16
C PRO A 134 12.73 36.23 21.68
N LYS A 135 11.87 37.11 22.20
CA LYS A 135 11.97 38.56 21.98
C LYS A 135 13.41 38.94 22.24
N ARG A 136 14.15 39.25 21.17
CA ARG A 136 15.47 39.85 21.29
C ARG A 136 15.26 41.11 22.10
N LYS A 137 15.84 41.18 23.29
CA LYS A 137 15.93 42.44 24.03
C LYS A 137 16.71 43.38 23.13
N ASP A 138 16.06 44.47 22.71
CA ASP A 138 16.68 45.54 21.95
C ASP A 138 17.76 46.20 22.81
N GLY A 139 18.97 45.65 22.74
CA GLY A 139 20.19 46.30 23.21
C GLY A 139 20.56 47.39 22.22
N LYS A 140 20.06 48.60 22.42
CA LYS A 140 20.62 49.80 21.79
C LYS A 140 22.09 49.94 22.19
N THR A 141 22.88 50.44 21.23
CA THR A 141 24.26 51.00 21.34
C THR A 141 25.38 49.95 21.42
N ARG A 142 26.42 49.91 20.56
CA ARG A 142 27.21 50.99 19.92
C ARG A 142 27.81 50.55 18.58
N LYS A 143 27.97 51.54 17.69
CA LYS A 143 28.85 51.54 16.50
C LYS A 143 30.25 51.02 16.86
N ASN A 144 30.85 50.22 15.96
CA ASN A 144 32.08 50.63 15.26
C ASN A 144 32.40 49.71 14.09
N LYS A 145 32.61 50.35 12.93
CA LYS A 145 33.22 49.79 11.72
C LYS A 145 34.65 49.38 12.03
N THR A 146 35.09 48.20 11.59
CA THR A 146 36.40 48.04 10.96
C THR A 146 36.38 46.89 9.95
N LYS A 147 36.72 47.23 8.70
CA LYS A 147 37.09 46.30 7.63
C LYS A 147 38.49 45.72 7.92
N LYS A 148 38.70 44.44 7.64
CA LYS A 148 39.94 43.83 7.09
C LYS A 148 39.69 42.31 6.99
N LYS A 149 39.49 41.76 5.80
CA LYS A 149 40.44 41.36 4.72
C LYS A 149 40.64 39.84 4.80
N LYS A 150 40.32 39.16 3.69
CA LYS A 150 40.54 37.74 3.44
C LYS A 150 42.02 37.38 3.56
N SER A 151 42.32 36.20 4.08
CA SER A 151 43.50 35.43 3.70
C SER A 151 43.13 33.94 3.67
N ASN A 152 43.14 33.39 2.45
CA ASN A 152 43.26 31.97 2.19
C ASN A 152 44.67 31.48 2.59
N THR A 153 44.80 30.15 2.65
CA THR A 153 46.03 29.36 2.46
C THR A 153 46.80 29.02 3.73
N SER A 154 46.70 27.76 4.17
CA SER A 154 47.69 26.72 3.85
C SER A 154 47.32 25.38 4.52
N GLN A 155 47.21 24.33 3.71
CA GLN A 155 47.33 22.94 4.14
C GLN A 155 48.74 22.72 4.72
N SER A 156 48.86 21.95 5.79
CA SER A 156 50.11 21.32 6.20
C SER A 156 49.86 19.83 6.46
N MET A 157 50.66 19.04 5.77
CA MET A 157 50.73 17.58 5.76
C MET A 157 51.76 17.14 6.81
N GLU A 158 51.71 15.85 7.21
CA GLU A 158 52.72 15.08 7.98
C GLU A 158 52.86 15.32 9.49
N MET A 159 52.45 14.34 10.31
CA MET A 159 53.29 13.21 10.72
C MET A 159 52.45 11.95 10.92
#